data_AF-A0A379N0I9-F1
#
_entry.id   AF-A0A379N0I9-F1
#
_cell.length_a   1.000
_cell.length_b   1.000
_cell.length_c   1.000
_cell.angle_alpha   90.00
_cell.angle_beta   90.00
_cell.angle_gamma   90.00
#
_symmetry.space_group_name_H-M   'P 1'
#
loop_
_entity.id
_entity.type
_entity.pdbx_description
1 polymer ?
#
loop_
_entity_poly.entity_id
_entity_poly.type
_entity_poly.pdbx_seq_one_letter_code
_entity_poly.pdbx_strand_id
1 'polypeptide(L)'
;MSDSDADVAARLAILEERTKPKSKNWMDYIKDWSGLISALVVIGISYPIGAWNFFIVSPKAKVESEVQQLRDVVLQLSDLEARYAQYYSGIREPQLKSLYSNAMGSQRSAIIARSLELLKKRHSALTVQEEVLLGYNLGQAGLYDDSDKVLRSAQNKAIEHNSSQLIQLVAETHRLQGMSYSTRGGADQKAKTRAAYAASIHLLLAMDGDAPRLQAANTAFEWSLIELRQGDQLCGERLAQWARQTLDRLRMIGPAAADMLATYEDLSRRVIPADTLSRDGCPATETEWLQS
;
A
#
# COMPACT_ATOMS: atom_id res chain seq x y z
N MET A 1 5.69 -60.79 44.03
CA MET A 1 4.86 -60.32 42.91
C MET A 1 3.47 -60.91 43.06
N SER A 2 2.54 -60.24 43.75
CA SER A 2 1.10 -60.59 43.69
C SER A 2 0.14 -59.53 44.23
N ASP A 3 0.56 -58.60 45.10
CA ASP A 3 -0.42 -57.70 45.75
C ASP A 3 -0.59 -56.32 45.08
N SER A 4 0.35 -55.87 44.25
CA SER A 4 0.26 -54.58 43.55
C SER A 4 -0.67 -54.61 42.33
N ASP A 5 -0.69 -55.73 41.61
CA ASP A 5 -1.37 -55.80 40.31
C ASP A 5 -2.89 -56.00 40.49
N ALA A 6 -3.30 -56.63 41.59
CA ALA A 6 -4.70 -56.75 41.97
C ALA A 6 -5.30 -55.40 42.41
N ASP A 7 -4.55 -54.55 43.12
CA ASP A 7 -5.01 -53.22 43.54
C ASP A 7 -5.10 -52.25 42.34
N VAL A 8 -4.16 -52.33 41.40
CA VAL A 8 -4.22 -51.54 40.15
C VAL A 8 -5.38 -51.98 39.26
N ALA A 9 -5.64 -53.27 39.12
CA ALA A 9 -6.78 -53.79 38.36
C ALA A 9 -8.13 -53.38 38.99
N ALA A 10 -8.24 -53.40 40.32
CA ALA A 10 -9.43 -52.95 41.03
C ALA A 10 -9.66 -51.43 40.85
N ARG A 11 -8.60 -50.63 40.91
CA ARG A 11 -8.68 -49.18 40.68
C ARG A 11 -9.01 -48.83 39.23
N LEU A 12 -8.49 -49.58 38.26
CA LEU A 12 -8.83 -49.43 36.84
C LEU A 12 -10.29 -49.81 36.57
N ALA A 13 -10.80 -50.90 37.17
CA ALA A 13 -12.20 -51.29 37.03
C ALA A 13 -13.16 -50.23 37.59
N ILE A 14 -12.82 -49.60 38.73
CA ILE A 14 -13.60 -48.50 39.32
C ILE A 14 -13.57 -47.25 38.42
N LEU A 15 -12.44 -46.96 37.78
CA LEU A 15 -12.34 -45.84 36.84
C LEU A 15 -13.14 -46.11 35.57
N GLU A 16 -13.07 -47.33 35.03
CA GLU A 16 -13.79 -47.74 33.84
C GLU A 16 -15.31 -47.71 34.05
N GLU A 17 -15.78 -48.08 35.24
CA GLU A 17 -17.18 -48.00 35.65
C GLU A 17 -17.67 -46.54 35.82
N ARG A 18 -16.79 -45.63 36.23
CA ARG A 18 -17.10 -44.19 36.36
C ARG A 18 -16.99 -43.40 35.06
N THR A 19 -16.26 -43.90 34.06
CA THR A 19 -16.12 -43.28 32.74
C THR A 19 -17.08 -43.84 31.68
N LYS A 20 -17.87 -44.86 32.00
CA LYS A 20 -18.93 -45.33 31.09
C LYS A 20 -19.89 -44.18 30.81
N PRO A 21 -20.19 -43.87 29.52
CA PRO A 21 -21.18 -42.86 29.19
C PRO A 21 -22.49 -43.25 29.86
N LYS A 22 -23.01 -42.38 30.74
CA LYS A 22 -24.30 -42.60 31.40
C LYS A 22 -25.33 -42.94 30.34
N SER A 23 -26.16 -43.95 30.59
CA SER A 23 -27.25 -44.31 29.68
C SER A 23 -28.08 -43.07 29.42
N LYS A 24 -28.01 -42.57 28.18
CA LYS A 24 -28.75 -41.38 27.77
C LYS A 24 -30.23 -41.70 27.91
N ASN A 25 -30.92 -40.97 28.78
CA ASN A 25 -32.35 -41.13 28.92
C ASN A 25 -33.03 -40.58 27.65
N TRP A 26 -34.24 -41.03 27.32
CA TRP A 26 -34.97 -40.53 26.14
C TRP A 26 -35.12 -39.00 26.15
N MET A 27 -35.18 -38.42 27.36
CA MET A 27 -35.21 -36.97 27.61
C MET A 27 -33.90 -36.25 27.22
N ASP A 28 -32.74 -36.91 27.34
CA ASP A 28 -31.44 -36.34 26.94
C ASP A 28 -31.27 -36.39 25.43
N TYR A 29 -31.78 -37.44 24.77
CA TYR A 29 -31.91 -37.47 23.32
C TYR A 29 -32.80 -36.32 22.81
N ILE A 30 -33.94 -36.07 23.45
CA ILE A 30 -34.81 -34.94 23.07
C ILE A 30 -34.10 -33.61 23.26
N LYS A 31 -33.30 -33.42 24.33
CA LYS A 31 -32.52 -32.20 24.52
C LYS A 31 -31.44 -32.02 23.45
N ASP A 32 -30.71 -33.07 23.10
CA ASP A 32 -29.69 -33.03 22.03
C ASP A 32 -30.32 -32.69 20.67
N TRP A 33 -31.53 -33.20 20.39
CA TRP A 33 -32.27 -32.89 19.15
C TRP A 33 -33.05 -31.58 19.20
N SER A 34 -33.37 -31.06 20.39
CA SER A 34 -34.16 -29.83 20.54
C SER A 34 -33.45 -28.62 19.93
N GLY A 35 -32.12 -28.54 20.01
CA GLY A 35 -31.33 -27.49 19.36
C GLY A 35 -31.37 -27.60 17.83
N LEU A 36 -31.28 -28.83 17.30
CA LEU A 36 -31.33 -29.09 15.86
C LEU A 36 -32.73 -28.83 15.28
N ILE A 37 -33.78 -29.26 15.99
CA ILE A 37 -35.18 -29.06 15.60
C ILE A 37 -35.54 -27.57 15.71
N SER A 38 -35.09 -26.86 16.75
CA SER A 38 -35.30 -25.42 16.87
C SER A 38 -34.61 -24.67 15.72
N ALA A 39 -33.39 -25.07 15.35
CA ALA A 39 -32.70 -24.50 14.19
C ALA A 39 -33.45 -24.79 12.87
N LEU A 40 -33.92 -26.03 12.66
CA LEU A 40 -34.71 -26.41 11.48
C LEU A 40 -36.06 -25.67 11.40
N VAL A 41 -36.73 -25.47 12.53
CA VAL A 41 -38.00 -24.71 12.61
C VAL A 41 -37.76 -23.24 12.32
N VAL A 42 -36.69 -22.63 12.86
CA VAL A 42 -36.33 -21.25 12.54
C VAL A 42 -35.97 -21.10 11.06
N ILE A 43 -35.21 -22.04 10.48
CA ILE A 43 -34.90 -22.07 9.03
C ILE A 43 -36.18 -22.23 8.21
N GLY A 44 -37.08 -23.14 8.60
CA GLY A 44 -38.34 -23.40 7.90
C GLY A 44 -39.32 -22.22 7.94
N ILE A 45 -39.44 -21.54 9.08
CA ILE A 45 -40.29 -20.34 9.23
C ILE A 45 -39.68 -19.15 8.49
N SER A 46 -38.35 -19.01 8.47
CA SER A 46 -37.66 -17.92 7.78
C SER A 46 -37.53 -18.11 6.26
N TYR A 47 -37.73 -19.32 5.75
CA TYR A 47 -37.66 -19.66 4.32
C TYR A 47 -38.67 -18.89 3.44
N PRO A 48 -39.99 -18.89 3.72
CA PRO A 48 -40.97 -18.17 2.88
C PRO A 48 -40.88 -16.64 2.98
N ILE A 49 -40.24 -16.11 4.02
CA ILE A 49 -40.08 -14.66 4.25
C ILE A 49 -38.73 -14.14 3.73
N GLY A 50 -37.90 -15.01 3.12
CA GLY A 50 -36.57 -14.65 2.61
C GLY A 50 -35.52 -14.36 3.68
N ALA A 51 -35.86 -14.54 4.96
CA ALA A 51 -34.98 -14.25 6.09
C ALA A 51 -33.87 -15.31 6.29
N TRP A 52 -33.95 -16.45 5.60
CA TRP A 52 -32.87 -17.45 5.55
C TRP A 52 -31.55 -16.86 5.00
N ASN A 53 -31.62 -15.83 4.15
CA ASN A 53 -30.46 -15.08 3.64
C ASN A 53 -29.65 -14.39 4.76
N PHE A 54 -30.25 -14.12 5.93
CA PHE A 54 -29.51 -13.59 7.09
C PHE A 54 -28.61 -14.64 7.76
N PHE A 55 -28.93 -15.93 7.63
CA PHE A 55 -28.18 -17.02 8.27
C PHE A 55 -27.12 -17.65 7.36
N ILE A 56 -27.28 -17.52 6.04
CA ILE A 56 -26.32 -17.98 5.04
C ILE A 56 -25.87 -16.74 4.27
N VAL A 57 -24.81 -16.08 4.75
CA VAL A 57 -24.13 -15.06 3.92
C VAL A 57 -23.64 -15.78 2.67
N SER A 58 -24.25 -15.48 1.52
CA SER A 58 -23.80 -16.08 0.27
C SER A 58 -22.32 -15.76 0.07
N PRO A 59 -21.50 -16.69 -0.46
CA PRO A 59 -20.09 -16.41 -0.72
C PRO A 59 -19.88 -15.12 -1.51
N LYS A 60 -20.82 -14.79 -2.42
CA LYS A 60 -20.85 -13.54 -3.17
C LYS A 60 -21.08 -12.32 -2.28
N ALA A 61 -22.08 -12.34 -1.40
CA ALA A 61 -22.34 -11.23 -0.46
C ALA A 61 -21.17 -11.01 0.51
N LYS A 62 -20.50 -12.09 0.94
CA LYS A 62 -19.27 -11.99 1.74
C LYS A 62 -18.15 -11.30 0.96
N VAL A 63 -17.95 -11.67 -0.30
CA VAL A 63 -16.94 -11.03 -1.17
C VAL A 63 -17.27 -9.56 -1.38
N GLU A 64 -18.52 -9.22 -1.68
CA GLU A 64 -18.94 -7.82 -1.87
C GLU A 64 -18.73 -6.99 -0.59
N SER A 65 -19.07 -7.54 0.57
CA SER A 65 -18.78 -6.90 1.87
C SER A 65 -17.28 -6.74 2.12
N GLU A 66 -16.47 -7.77 1.82
CA GLU A 66 -15.01 -7.72 1.94
C GLU A 66 -14.43 -6.62 1.03
N VAL A 67 -14.92 -6.49 -0.20
CA VAL A 67 -14.48 -5.44 -1.14
C VAL A 67 -14.93 -4.06 -0.67
N GLN A 68 -16.17 -3.92 -0.18
CA GLN A 68 -16.65 -2.63 0.32
C GLN A 68 -15.85 -2.16 1.54
N GLN A 69 -15.57 -3.06 2.49
CA GLN A 69 -14.68 -2.75 3.63
C GLN A 69 -13.31 -2.28 3.15
N LEU A 70 -12.80 -2.84 2.05
CA LEU A 70 -11.54 -2.42 1.48
C LEU A 70 -11.60 -1.01 0.89
N ARG A 71 -12.68 -0.68 0.18
CA ARG A 71 -12.91 0.68 -0.32
C ARG A 71 -13.03 1.68 0.81
N ASP A 72 -13.70 1.33 1.90
CA ASP A 72 -13.81 2.18 3.09
C ASP A 72 -12.43 2.45 3.72
N VAL A 73 -11.52 1.47 3.69
CA VAL A 73 -10.11 1.65 4.12
C VAL A 73 -9.39 2.61 3.18
N VAL A 74 -9.53 2.47 1.87
CA VAL A 74 -8.93 3.39 0.88
C VAL A 74 -9.45 4.82 1.08
N LEU A 75 -10.75 4.99 1.37
CA LEU A 75 -11.34 6.29 1.68
C LEU A 75 -10.78 6.87 2.99
N GLN A 76 -10.67 6.08 4.05
CA GLN A 76 -10.07 6.53 5.31
C GLN A 76 -8.61 6.99 5.14
N LEU A 77 -7.84 6.28 4.31
CA LEU A 77 -6.48 6.66 3.95
C LEU A 77 -6.46 7.94 3.11
N SER A 78 -7.38 8.10 2.16
CA SER A 78 -7.55 9.33 1.37
C SER A 78 -7.81 10.54 2.26
N ASP A 79 -8.76 10.42 3.20
CA ASP A 79 -9.11 11.47 4.15
C ASP A 79 -7.94 11.81 5.09
N LEU A 80 -7.10 10.81 5.41
CA LEU A 80 -5.88 11.04 6.17
C LEU A 80 -4.87 11.88 5.37
N GLU A 81 -4.63 11.56 4.10
CA GLU A 81 -3.73 12.33 3.22
C GLU A 81 -4.25 13.75 2.96
N ALA A 82 -5.55 13.91 2.71
CA ALA A 82 -6.16 15.22 2.50
C ALA A 82 -5.99 16.11 3.74
N ARG A 83 -6.21 15.56 4.94
CA ARG A 83 -5.93 16.26 6.20
C ARG A 83 -4.45 16.58 6.33
N TYR A 84 -3.57 15.63 6.05
CA TYR A 84 -2.13 15.86 6.10
C TYR A 84 -1.73 17.06 5.24
N ALA A 85 -2.13 17.09 3.97
CA ALA A 85 -1.79 18.17 3.04
C ALA A 85 -2.35 19.53 3.49
N GLN A 86 -3.60 19.57 3.95
CA GLN A 86 -4.25 20.81 4.40
C GLN A 86 -3.57 21.40 5.63
N TYR A 87 -3.28 20.58 6.65
CA TYR A 87 -2.71 21.07 7.91
C TYR A 87 -1.20 21.27 7.84
N TYR A 88 -0.46 20.37 7.19
CA TYR A 88 1.00 20.41 7.18
C TYR A 88 1.57 21.71 6.59
N SER A 89 0.91 22.25 5.56
CA SER A 89 1.32 23.51 4.91
C SER A 89 1.22 24.73 5.84
N GLY A 90 0.31 24.71 6.81
CA GLY A 90 0.08 25.82 7.75
C GLY A 90 0.99 25.81 8.98
N ILE A 91 1.69 24.70 9.27
CA ILE A 91 2.58 24.60 10.43
C ILE A 91 3.87 25.37 10.14
N ARG A 92 4.28 26.28 11.04
CA ARG A 92 5.54 27.04 10.90
C ARG A 92 6.68 26.41 11.70
N GLU A 93 6.41 25.89 12.90
CA GLU A 93 7.43 25.30 13.76
C GLU A 93 7.91 23.93 13.25
N PRO A 94 9.23 23.74 12.99
CA PRO A 94 9.76 22.47 12.49
C PRO A 94 9.52 21.27 13.41
N GLN A 95 9.55 21.49 14.72
CA GLN A 95 9.30 20.43 15.71
C GLN A 95 7.84 19.94 15.65
N LEU A 96 6.89 20.86 15.47
CA LEU A 96 5.48 20.51 15.30
C LEU A 96 5.22 19.82 13.96
N LYS A 97 5.93 20.21 12.89
CA LYS A 97 5.87 19.49 11.61
C LYS A 97 6.27 18.02 11.78
N SER A 98 7.41 17.76 12.45
CA SER A 98 7.89 16.40 12.69
C SER A 98 6.92 15.58 13.55
N LEU A 99 6.43 16.16 14.65
CA LEU A 99 5.44 15.51 15.52
C LEU A 99 4.17 15.14 14.74
N TYR A 100 3.65 16.08 13.93
CA TYR A 100 2.45 15.87 13.13
C TYR A 100 2.66 14.78 12.06
N SER A 101 3.79 14.80 11.33
CA SER A 101 4.13 13.73 10.38
C SER A 101 4.19 12.36 11.04
N ASN A 102 4.79 12.26 12.24
CA ASN A 102 4.88 11.00 12.97
C ASN A 102 3.50 10.51 13.45
N ALA A 103 2.65 11.40 13.94
CA ALA A 103 1.29 11.06 14.36
C ALA A 103 0.45 10.55 13.18
N MET A 104 0.51 11.24 12.05
CA MET A 104 -0.21 10.85 10.83
C MET A 104 0.33 9.54 10.25
N GLY A 105 1.65 9.34 10.26
CA GLY A 105 2.27 8.06 9.92
C GLY A 105 1.80 6.92 10.82
N SER A 106 1.72 7.15 12.13
CA SER A 106 1.22 6.16 13.10
C SER A 106 -0.24 5.80 12.86
N GLN A 107 -1.08 6.79 12.55
CA GLN A 107 -2.49 6.59 12.21
C GLN A 107 -2.64 5.79 10.91
N ARG A 108 -1.84 6.08 9.88
CA ARG A 108 -1.79 5.33 8.63
C ARG A 108 -1.46 3.85 8.89
N SER A 109 -0.38 3.58 9.62
CA SER A 109 0.02 2.22 9.98
C SER A 109 -1.05 1.48 10.78
N ALA A 110 -1.76 2.16 11.69
CA ALA A 110 -2.84 1.55 12.47
C ALA A 110 -4.05 1.16 11.60
N ILE A 111 -4.43 1.99 10.62
CA ILE A 111 -5.50 1.67 9.66
C ILE A 111 -5.11 0.44 8.84
N ILE A 112 -3.91 0.44 8.28
CA ILE A 112 -3.42 -0.65 7.43
C ILE A 112 -3.30 -1.97 8.21
N ALA A 113 -2.74 -1.93 9.43
CA ALA A 113 -2.54 -3.13 10.25
C ALA A 113 -3.86 -3.86 10.55
N ARG A 114 -4.96 -3.11 10.75
CA ARG A 114 -6.30 -3.69 11.01
C ARG A 114 -6.91 -4.39 9.80
N SER A 115 -6.47 -4.03 8.59
CA SER A 115 -7.06 -4.49 7.33
C SER A 115 -6.07 -5.27 6.46
N LEU A 116 -4.89 -5.61 6.98
CA LEU A 116 -3.79 -6.19 6.21
C LEU A 116 -4.17 -7.50 5.49
N GLU A 117 -4.86 -8.40 6.19
CA GLU A 117 -5.31 -9.67 5.61
C GLU A 117 -6.30 -9.45 4.46
N LEU A 118 -7.21 -8.49 4.63
CA LEU A 118 -8.20 -8.15 3.62
C LEU A 118 -7.51 -7.52 2.39
N LEU A 119 -6.56 -6.63 2.62
CA LEU A 119 -5.72 -5.99 1.60
C LEU A 119 -4.99 -7.02 0.74
N LYS A 120 -4.31 -7.98 1.38
CA LYS A 120 -3.58 -9.05 0.68
C LYS A 120 -4.48 -9.94 -0.17
N LYS A 121 -5.71 -10.18 0.29
CA LYS A 121 -6.67 -11.08 -0.35
C LYS A 121 -7.46 -10.43 -1.48
N ARG A 122 -7.80 -9.15 -1.36
CA ARG A 122 -8.86 -8.52 -2.17
C ARG A 122 -8.46 -7.23 -2.90
N HIS A 123 -7.21 -6.78 -2.82
CA HIS A 123 -6.79 -5.56 -3.51
C HIS A 123 -7.15 -5.56 -5.01
N SER A 124 -7.06 -6.71 -5.68
CA SER A 124 -7.35 -6.83 -7.12
C SER A 124 -8.81 -6.53 -7.51
N ALA A 125 -9.74 -6.47 -6.55
CA ALA A 125 -11.13 -6.06 -6.81
C ALA A 125 -11.35 -4.53 -6.80
N LEU A 126 -10.33 -3.77 -6.39
CA LEU A 126 -10.35 -2.31 -6.41
C LEU A 126 -10.15 -1.77 -7.83
N THR A 127 -10.58 -0.53 -8.05
CA THR A 127 -10.28 0.25 -9.25
C THR A 127 -8.78 0.59 -9.32
N VAL A 128 -8.31 1.03 -10.50
CA VAL A 128 -6.91 1.44 -10.68
C VAL A 128 -6.52 2.54 -9.68
N GLN A 129 -7.35 3.57 -9.55
CA GLN A 129 -7.10 4.72 -8.66
C GLN A 129 -7.01 4.29 -7.19
N GLU A 130 -7.92 3.42 -6.76
CA GLU A 130 -7.93 2.86 -5.41
C GLU A 130 -6.68 2.02 -5.13
N GLU A 131 -6.22 1.21 -6.10
CA GLU A 131 -4.96 0.46 -5.96
C GLU A 131 -3.73 1.38 -5.95
N VAL A 132 -3.69 2.45 -6.75
CA VAL A 132 -2.57 3.41 -6.70
C VAL A 132 -2.48 4.08 -5.33
N LEU A 133 -3.61 4.57 -4.79
CA LEU A 133 -3.63 5.19 -3.47
C LEU A 133 -3.29 4.19 -2.37
N LEU A 134 -3.79 2.96 -2.48
CA LEU A 134 -3.47 1.91 -1.52
C LEU A 134 -1.97 1.57 -1.57
N GLY A 135 -1.41 1.40 -2.77
CA GLY A 135 0.01 1.15 -2.97
C GLY A 135 0.88 2.26 -2.36
N TYR A 136 0.55 3.52 -2.62
CA TYR A 136 1.20 4.67 -1.98
C TYR A 136 1.22 4.54 -0.44
N ASN A 137 0.06 4.29 0.16
CA ASN A 137 -0.07 4.20 1.62
C ASN A 137 0.66 2.99 2.22
N LEU A 138 0.66 1.85 1.53
CA LEU A 138 1.46 0.67 1.92
C LEU A 138 2.96 0.99 1.91
N GLY A 139 3.43 1.66 0.86
CA GLY A 139 4.83 2.11 0.77
C GLY A 139 5.21 3.06 1.90
N GLN A 140 4.35 4.05 2.20
CA GLN A 140 4.55 4.98 3.31
C GLN A 140 4.51 4.30 4.69
N ALA A 141 3.85 3.15 4.81
CA ALA A 141 3.84 2.33 6.02
C ALA A 141 5.02 1.34 6.11
N GLY A 142 5.93 1.35 5.13
CA GLY A 142 7.08 0.44 5.07
C GLY A 142 6.75 -0.96 4.55
N LEU A 143 5.53 -1.20 4.08
CA LEU A 143 5.10 -2.47 3.49
C LEU A 143 5.42 -2.49 1.99
N TYR A 144 6.71 -2.40 1.68
CA TYR A 144 7.19 -2.13 0.34
C TYR A 144 6.88 -3.25 -0.68
N ASP A 145 6.86 -4.51 -0.27
CA ASP A 145 6.56 -5.64 -1.17
C ASP A 145 5.06 -5.73 -1.49
N ASP A 146 4.20 -5.51 -0.49
CA ASP A 146 2.75 -5.41 -0.70
C ASP A 146 2.43 -4.18 -1.56
N SER A 147 3.10 -3.06 -1.34
CA SER A 147 3.02 -1.87 -2.20
C SER A 147 3.37 -2.19 -3.65
N ASP A 148 4.52 -2.80 -3.91
CA ASP A 148 4.95 -3.14 -5.28
C ASP A 148 3.94 -4.07 -5.97
N LYS A 149 3.43 -5.07 -5.25
CA LYS A 149 2.41 -5.99 -5.76
C LYS A 149 1.12 -5.26 -6.15
N VAL A 150 0.63 -4.36 -5.30
CA VAL A 150 -0.60 -3.60 -5.56
C VAL A 150 -0.40 -2.61 -6.72
N LEU A 151 0.75 -1.93 -6.78
CA LEU A 151 1.06 -0.99 -7.86
C LEU A 151 1.19 -1.71 -9.22
N ARG A 152 1.80 -2.90 -9.28
CA ARG A 152 1.83 -3.73 -10.50
C ARG A 152 0.45 -4.20 -10.94
N SER A 153 -0.43 -4.54 -9.99
CA SER A 153 -1.83 -4.86 -10.28
C SER A 153 -2.54 -3.67 -10.94
N ALA A 154 -2.34 -2.46 -10.40
CA ALA A 154 -2.89 -1.24 -10.97
C ALA A 154 -2.37 -0.95 -12.38
N GLN A 155 -1.06 -1.15 -12.61
CA GLN A 155 -0.43 -1.01 -13.93
C GLN A 155 -1.05 -1.95 -14.97
N ASN A 156 -1.19 -3.23 -14.62
CA ASN A 156 -1.76 -4.23 -15.54
C ASN A 156 -3.20 -3.88 -15.92
N LYS A 157 -4.03 -3.50 -14.95
CA LYS A 157 -5.41 -3.03 -15.22
C LYS A 157 -5.44 -1.78 -16.08
N ALA A 158 -4.56 -0.82 -15.80
CA ALA A 158 -4.49 0.42 -16.57
C ALA A 158 -4.16 0.17 -18.05
N ILE A 159 -3.23 -0.76 -18.32
CA ILE A 159 -2.85 -1.18 -19.68
C ILE A 159 -4.05 -1.84 -20.39
N GLU A 160 -4.79 -2.72 -19.71
CA GLU A 160 -5.98 -3.37 -20.27
C GLU A 160 -7.08 -2.39 -20.68
N HIS A 161 -7.22 -1.28 -19.97
CA HIS A 161 -8.26 -0.28 -20.21
C HIS A 161 -7.90 0.79 -21.27
N ASN A 162 -6.63 0.88 -21.69
CA ASN A 162 -6.12 1.77 -22.76
C ASN A 162 -6.65 3.22 -22.73
N SER A 163 -6.56 3.90 -21.58
CA SER A 163 -7.02 5.28 -21.40
C SER A 163 -5.85 6.22 -21.04
N SER A 164 -5.80 7.40 -21.66
CA SER A 164 -4.76 8.41 -21.42
C SER A 164 -4.74 8.92 -19.97
N GLN A 165 -5.90 8.97 -19.30
CA GLN A 165 -5.97 9.27 -17.87
C GLN A 165 -5.32 8.19 -17.01
N LEU A 166 -5.37 6.93 -17.47
CA LEU A 166 -4.71 5.82 -16.79
C LEU A 166 -3.20 5.81 -17.04
N ILE A 167 -2.71 6.37 -18.15
CA ILE A 167 -1.26 6.52 -18.41
C ILE A 167 -0.59 7.38 -17.34
N GLN A 168 -1.22 8.49 -16.91
CA GLN A 168 -0.69 9.30 -15.79
C GLN A 168 -0.62 8.50 -14.49
N LEU A 169 -1.62 7.66 -14.22
CA LEU A 169 -1.63 6.79 -13.04
C LEU A 169 -0.54 5.72 -13.14
N VAL A 170 -0.30 5.16 -14.34
CA VAL A 170 0.82 4.23 -14.58
C VAL A 170 2.16 4.94 -14.33
N ALA A 171 2.35 6.15 -14.85
CA ALA A 171 3.54 6.92 -14.57
C ALA A 171 3.73 7.18 -13.07
N GLU A 172 2.64 7.49 -12.36
CA GLU A 172 2.66 7.68 -10.91
C GLU A 172 3.04 6.39 -10.18
N THR A 173 2.50 5.23 -10.59
CA THR A 173 2.91 3.95 -9.97
C THR A 173 4.40 3.67 -10.11
N HIS A 174 5.01 4.00 -11.26
CA HIS A 174 6.44 3.89 -11.46
C HIS A 174 7.23 4.83 -10.55
N ARG A 175 6.79 6.08 -10.39
CA ARG A 175 7.40 7.03 -9.43
C ARG A 175 7.37 6.46 -8.01
N LEU A 176 6.22 5.94 -7.58
CA LEU A 176 6.04 5.34 -6.26
C LEU A 176 6.91 4.10 -6.03
N GLN A 177 7.07 3.25 -7.05
CA GLN A 177 8.01 2.13 -7.03
C GLN A 177 9.45 2.63 -6.89
N GLY A 178 9.84 3.66 -7.65
CA GLY A 178 11.16 4.28 -7.54
C GLY A 178 11.47 4.78 -6.14
N MET A 179 10.52 5.50 -5.52
CA MET A 179 10.61 5.93 -4.13
C MET A 179 10.81 4.72 -3.19
N SER A 180 10.02 3.66 -3.34
CA SER A 180 10.12 2.45 -2.52
C SER A 180 11.43 1.67 -2.69
N TYR A 181 11.99 1.60 -3.90
CA TYR A 181 13.28 0.96 -4.12
C TYR A 181 14.42 1.78 -3.52
N SER A 182 14.33 3.11 -3.60
CA SER A 182 15.37 4.00 -3.08
C SER A 182 15.57 3.88 -1.56
N THR A 183 14.51 3.57 -0.81
CA THR A 183 14.55 3.38 0.64
C THR A 183 15.23 2.08 1.08
N ARG A 184 15.35 1.09 0.19
CA ARG A 184 15.90 -0.24 0.53
C ARG A 184 17.43 -0.31 0.42
N GLY A 185 18.05 0.57 -0.37
CA GLY A 185 19.51 0.66 -0.54
C GLY A 185 20.14 -0.51 -1.30
N GLY A 186 21.41 -0.36 -1.71
CA GLY A 186 22.18 -1.36 -2.46
C GLY A 186 22.17 -1.15 -3.98
N ALA A 187 23.14 -1.76 -4.68
CA ALA A 187 23.36 -1.55 -6.12
C ALA A 187 22.15 -1.98 -6.98
N ASP A 188 21.57 -3.15 -6.70
CA ASP A 188 20.39 -3.65 -7.42
C ASP A 188 19.17 -2.74 -7.23
N GLN A 189 18.98 -2.21 -6.03
CA GLN A 189 17.88 -1.30 -5.74
C GLN A 189 18.11 0.07 -6.37
N LYS A 190 19.35 0.53 -6.47
CA LYS A 190 19.71 1.74 -7.21
C LYS A 190 19.34 1.60 -8.69
N ALA A 191 19.68 0.48 -9.33
CA ALA A 191 19.29 0.22 -10.72
C ALA A 191 17.76 0.20 -10.90
N LYS A 192 17.03 -0.48 -10.00
CA LYS A 192 15.54 -0.50 -10.02
C LYS A 192 14.94 0.89 -9.79
N THR A 193 15.53 1.68 -8.91
CA THR A 193 15.13 3.07 -8.65
C THR A 193 15.23 3.89 -9.93
N ARG A 194 16.40 3.87 -10.58
CA ARG A 194 16.65 4.59 -11.84
C ARG A 194 15.66 4.18 -12.93
N ALA A 195 15.48 2.87 -13.14
CA ALA A 195 14.57 2.35 -14.15
C ALA A 195 13.11 2.79 -13.90
N ALA A 196 12.66 2.78 -12.65
CA ALA A 196 11.30 3.17 -12.29
C ALA A 196 11.06 4.68 -12.50
N TYR A 197 11.98 5.55 -12.05
CA TYR A 197 11.86 6.98 -12.31
C TYR A 197 11.94 7.32 -13.80
N ALA A 198 12.83 6.65 -14.55
CA ALA A 198 12.93 6.79 -15.99
C ALA A 198 11.62 6.45 -16.70
N ALA A 199 11.02 5.29 -16.37
CA ALA A 199 9.74 4.88 -16.94
C ALA A 199 8.62 5.87 -16.64
N SER A 200 8.58 6.43 -15.42
CA SER A 200 7.62 7.47 -15.05
C SER A 200 7.76 8.72 -15.92
N ILE A 201 8.99 9.25 -16.04
CA ILE A 201 9.28 10.45 -16.84
C ILE A 201 8.96 10.21 -18.31
N HIS A 202 9.37 9.07 -18.87
CA HIS A 202 9.12 8.70 -20.26
C HIS A 202 7.62 8.71 -20.58
N LEU A 203 6.81 8.05 -19.74
CA LEU A 203 5.35 8.02 -19.91
C LEU A 203 4.73 9.41 -19.83
N LEU A 204 5.20 10.27 -18.92
CA LEU A 204 4.68 11.63 -18.75
C LEU A 204 5.06 12.53 -19.94
N LEU A 205 6.27 12.39 -20.48
CA LEU A 205 6.73 13.16 -21.64
C LEU A 205 6.09 12.71 -22.96
N ALA A 206 5.64 11.46 -23.03
CA ALA A 206 4.85 10.95 -24.15
C ALA A 206 3.43 11.53 -24.20
N MET A 207 2.98 12.23 -23.14
CA MET A 207 1.68 12.87 -23.08
C MET A 207 1.75 14.34 -23.48
N ASP A 208 0.73 14.82 -24.20
CA ASP A 208 0.59 16.23 -24.52
C ASP A 208 0.09 17.06 -23.32
N GLY A 209 0.68 18.25 -23.16
CA GLY A 209 0.22 19.28 -22.23
C GLY A 209 1.24 19.65 -21.14
N ASP A 210 0.95 20.77 -20.46
CA ASP A 210 1.85 21.32 -19.44
C ASP A 210 1.77 20.55 -18.11
N ALA A 211 0.62 19.95 -17.78
CA ALA A 211 0.45 19.20 -16.54
C ALA A 211 1.30 17.91 -16.47
N PRO A 212 1.34 17.03 -17.50
CA PRO A 212 2.27 15.91 -17.54
C PRO A 212 3.74 16.35 -17.48
N ARG A 213 4.12 17.43 -18.20
CA ARG A 213 5.48 17.98 -18.16
C ARG A 213 5.88 18.51 -16.79
N LEU A 214 4.95 19.17 -16.09
CA LEU A 214 5.13 19.59 -14.70
C LEU A 214 5.40 18.38 -13.81
N GLN A 215 4.58 17.34 -13.93
CA GLN A 215 4.74 16.13 -13.15
C GLN A 215 6.08 15.44 -13.48
N ALA A 216 6.50 15.40 -14.75
CA ALA A 216 7.80 14.87 -15.14
C ALA A 216 8.95 15.65 -14.51
N ALA A 217 8.89 16.98 -14.48
CA ALA A 217 9.87 17.83 -13.83
C ALA A 217 9.94 17.56 -12.31
N ASN A 218 8.79 17.42 -11.64
CA ASN A 218 8.74 17.08 -10.21
C ASN A 218 9.32 15.68 -9.94
N THR A 219 9.01 14.70 -10.80
CA THR A 219 9.54 13.34 -10.72
C THR A 219 11.06 13.32 -10.91
N ALA A 220 11.60 14.06 -11.89
CA ALA A 220 13.04 14.19 -12.09
C ALA A 220 13.73 14.89 -10.91
N PHE A 221 13.07 15.90 -10.34
CA PHE A 221 13.57 16.57 -9.15
C PHE A 221 13.61 15.62 -7.94
N GLU A 222 12.57 14.83 -7.69
CA GLU A 222 12.58 13.82 -6.62
C GLU A 222 13.71 12.80 -6.82
N TRP A 223 13.89 12.30 -8.03
CA TRP A 223 15.00 11.40 -8.36
C TRP A 223 16.36 12.06 -8.11
N SER A 224 16.52 13.34 -8.45
CA SER A 224 17.76 14.07 -8.22
C SER A 224 18.19 14.03 -6.75
N LEU A 225 17.24 14.20 -5.82
CA LEU A 225 17.52 14.17 -4.38
C LEU A 225 17.96 12.78 -3.91
N ILE A 226 17.44 11.73 -4.55
CA ILE A 226 17.84 10.35 -4.26
C ILE A 226 19.27 10.10 -4.73
N GLU A 227 19.63 10.51 -5.94
CA GLU A 227 20.98 10.35 -6.48
C GLU A 227 22.02 11.10 -5.64
N LEU A 228 21.71 12.36 -5.26
CA LEU A 228 22.55 13.16 -4.37
C LEU A 228 22.74 12.46 -3.02
N ARG A 229 21.67 11.95 -2.41
CA ARG A 229 21.74 11.20 -1.13
C ARG A 229 22.58 9.92 -1.26
N GLN A 230 22.56 9.30 -2.43
CA GLN A 230 23.33 8.08 -2.72
C GLN A 230 24.77 8.37 -3.20
N GLY A 231 25.21 9.63 -3.22
CA GLY A 231 26.57 10.04 -3.57
C GLY A 231 26.85 10.18 -5.07
N ASP A 232 25.82 10.15 -5.93
CA ASP A 232 25.96 10.38 -7.37
C ASP A 232 25.67 11.84 -7.70
N GLN A 233 26.67 12.69 -7.45
CA GLN A 233 26.54 14.13 -7.58
C GLN A 233 26.26 14.55 -9.03
N LEU A 234 26.95 13.93 -10.00
CA LEU A 234 26.80 14.26 -11.42
C LEU A 234 25.37 13.97 -11.91
N CYS A 235 24.81 12.81 -11.56
CA CYS A 235 23.47 12.47 -11.98
C CYS A 235 22.43 13.37 -11.30
N GLY A 236 22.57 13.59 -10.00
CA GLY A 236 21.68 14.45 -9.23
C GLY A 236 21.64 15.88 -9.78
N GLU A 237 22.79 16.50 -10.04
CA GLU A 237 22.85 17.86 -10.58
C GLU A 237 22.22 17.97 -11.98
N ARG A 238 22.42 16.98 -12.85
CA ARG A 238 21.82 16.96 -14.20
C ARG A 238 20.31 16.86 -14.17
N LEU A 239 19.77 15.93 -13.37
CA LEU A 239 18.32 15.76 -13.20
C LEU A 239 17.68 17.04 -12.65
N ALA A 240 18.32 17.65 -11.64
CA ALA A 240 17.84 18.90 -11.06
C ALA A 240 17.90 20.07 -12.06
N GLN A 241 18.97 20.17 -12.86
CA GLN A 241 19.10 21.19 -13.89
C GLN A 241 18.02 21.03 -14.97
N TRP A 242 17.75 19.81 -15.42
CA TRP A 242 16.69 19.54 -16.38
C TRP A 242 15.31 19.92 -15.80
N ALA A 243 15.01 19.49 -14.58
CA ALA A 243 13.75 19.82 -13.91
C ALA A 243 13.55 21.34 -13.81
N ARG A 244 14.60 22.09 -13.41
CA ARG A 244 14.59 23.56 -13.36
C ARG A 244 14.30 24.18 -14.72
N GLN A 245 15.02 23.76 -15.77
CA GLN A 245 14.83 24.29 -17.12
C GLN A 245 13.40 24.04 -17.62
N THR A 246 12.82 22.88 -17.30
CA THR A 246 11.44 22.56 -17.64
C THR A 246 10.46 23.47 -16.90
N LEU A 247 10.62 23.66 -15.58
CA LEU A 247 9.78 24.57 -14.80
C LEU A 247 9.86 26.03 -15.27
N ASP A 248 11.06 26.49 -15.61
CA ASP A 248 11.30 27.84 -16.16
C ASP A 248 10.56 28.02 -17.50
N ARG A 249 10.64 27.02 -18.40
CA ARG A 249 9.93 27.03 -19.70
C ARG A 249 8.41 27.03 -19.55
N LEU A 250 7.88 26.31 -18.57
CA LEU A 250 6.46 26.30 -18.24
C LEU A 250 5.98 27.61 -17.59
N ARG A 251 6.88 28.59 -17.38
CA ARG A 251 6.61 29.88 -16.72
C ARG A 251 6.00 29.73 -15.32
N MET A 252 6.26 28.61 -14.65
CA MET A 252 5.74 28.31 -13.32
C MET A 252 6.66 28.77 -12.20
N ILE A 253 7.48 29.80 -12.44
CA ILE A 253 8.27 30.44 -11.39
C ILE A 253 7.35 31.36 -10.57
N GLY A 254 6.41 30.76 -9.85
CA GLY A 254 5.78 31.37 -8.71
C GLY A 254 6.73 31.31 -7.49
N PRO A 255 6.51 32.11 -6.44
CA PRO A 255 7.35 32.14 -5.25
C PRO A 255 7.59 30.76 -4.61
N ALA A 256 6.63 29.83 -4.71
CA ALA A 256 6.79 28.45 -4.21
C ALA A 256 7.83 27.61 -4.99
N ALA A 257 7.96 27.81 -6.31
CA ALA A 257 9.00 27.14 -7.10
C ALA A 257 10.39 27.73 -6.79
N ALA A 258 10.47 29.04 -6.54
CA ALA A 258 11.67 29.70 -6.06
C ALA A 258 12.08 29.21 -4.65
N ASP A 259 11.12 28.99 -3.76
CA ASP A 259 11.38 28.41 -2.42
C ASP A 259 11.84 26.95 -2.49
N MET A 260 11.27 26.13 -3.40
CA MET A 260 11.78 24.78 -3.66
C MET A 260 13.22 24.81 -4.20
N LEU A 261 13.52 25.71 -5.13
CA LEU A 261 14.86 25.95 -5.67
C LEU A 261 15.86 26.45 -4.60
N ALA A 262 15.42 27.32 -3.69
CA ALA A 262 16.26 27.79 -2.58
C ALA A 262 16.52 26.67 -1.55
N THR A 263 15.49 25.87 -1.24
CA THR A 263 15.62 24.67 -0.39
C THR A 263 16.56 23.65 -1.04
N TYR A 264 16.52 23.53 -2.37
CA TYR A 264 17.45 22.70 -3.14
C TYR A 264 18.91 23.15 -3.01
N GLU A 265 19.19 24.44 -3.20
CA GLU A 265 20.55 24.96 -3.06
C GLU A 265 21.10 24.81 -1.64
N ASP A 266 20.24 24.89 -0.62
CA ASP A 266 20.61 24.64 0.77
C ASP A 266 20.85 23.15 1.04
N LEU A 267 20.00 22.25 0.53
CA LEU A 267 20.16 20.80 0.70
C LEU A 267 21.37 20.25 -0.07
N SER A 268 21.61 20.70 -1.30
CA SER A 268 22.76 20.25 -2.11
C SER A 268 24.10 20.69 -1.49
N ARG A 269 24.16 21.87 -0.86
CA ARG A 269 25.35 22.33 -0.10
C ARG A 269 25.60 21.55 1.20
N ARG A 270 24.57 20.92 1.77
CA ARG A 270 24.66 20.16 3.04
C ARG A 270 25.06 18.70 2.85
N VAL A 271 24.98 18.17 1.63
CA VAL A 271 25.43 16.81 1.32
C VAL A 271 26.94 16.86 1.04
N ILE A 272 27.73 16.19 1.88
CA ILE A 272 29.19 16.09 1.79
C ILE A 272 29.57 15.37 0.47
N PRO A 273 30.61 15.80 -0.27
CA PRO A 273 30.98 15.18 -1.53
C PRO A 273 31.52 13.76 -1.29
N ALA A 274 31.04 12.80 -2.08
CA ALA A 274 31.71 11.53 -2.26
C ALA A 274 32.12 11.43 -3.73
N ASP A 275 33.41 11.17 -3.96
CA ASP A 275 34.08 11.05 -5.26
C ASP A 275 33.62 9.80 -6.04
N THR A 276 32.34 9.71 -6.40
CA THR A 276 31.80 8.65 -7.25
C THR A 276 31.14 9.23 -8.48
N LEU A 277 31.96 9.48 -9.50
CA LEU A 277 31.53 9.79 -10.86
C LEU A 277 31.14 8.49 -11.59
N SER A 278 29.91 8.02 -11.43
CA SER A 278 29.34 7.00 -12.33
C SER A 278 28.30 7.64 -13.23
N ARG A 279 28.46 7.49 -14.55
CA ARG A 279 27.49 7.95 -15.55
C ARG A 279 26.44 6.89 -15.90
N ASP A 280 26.58 5.66 -15.39
CA ASP A 280 25.85 4.53 -15.92
C ASP A 280 24.36 4.62 -15.56
N GLY A 281 23.51 4.84 -16.57
CA GLY A 281 22.06 4.88 -16.40
C GLY A 281 21.49 6.20 -15.89
N CYS A 282 22.18 7.33 -16.10
CA CYS A 282 21.63 8.67 -15.84
C CYS A 282 21.30 9.42 -17.15
N PRO A 283 20.02 9.50 -17.56
CA PRO A 283 19.60 10.30 -18.71
C PRO A 283 19.59 11.78 -18.33
N ALA A 284 20.12 12.64 -19.19
CA ALA A 284 20.41 14.05 -18.92
C ALA A 284 19.55 15.02 -19.74
N THR A 285 18.72 14.54 -20.67
CA THR A 285 17.95 15.39 -21.60
C THR A 285 16.62 14.76 -22.01
N GLU A 286 15.64 15.60 -22.37
CA GLU A 286 14.34 15.19 -22.94
C GLU A 286 14.51 14.24 -24.13
N THR A 287 15.49 14.50 -24.98
CA THR A 287 15.83 13.63 -26.11
C THR A 287 16.33 12.25 -25.66
N GLU A 288 17.14 12.17 -24.61
CA GLU A 288 17.60 10.89 -24.06
C GLU A 288 16.45 10.11 -23.41
N TRP A 289 15.48 10.79 -22.77
CA TRP A 289 14.28 10.15 -22.23
C TRP A 289 13.36 9.58 -23.30
N LEU A 290 13.23 10.27 -24.43
CA LEU A 290 12.36 9.84 -25.55
C LEU A 290 13.00 8.75 -26.42
N GLN A 291 14.31 8.54 -26.30
CA GLN A 291 15.06 7.53 -27.07
C GLN A 291 15.35 6.24 -26.28
N SER A 292 15.17 6.26 -24.95
CA SER A 292 15.33 5.11 -24.03
C SER A 292 14.02 4.36 -23.80
#